data_AF-A0A8S3Z3N5-F1
#
_entry.id   AF-A0A8S3Z3N5-F1
#
_cell.length_a   1.000
_cell.length_b   1.000
_cell.length_c   1.000
_cell.angle_alpha   90.00
_cell.angle_beta   90.00
_cell.angle_gamma   90.00
#
_symmetry.space_group_name_H-M   'P 1'
#
loop_
_entity.id
_entity.type
_entity.pdbx_description
1 polymer ?
#
loop_
_entity_poly.entity_id
_entity_poly.type
_entity_poly.pdbx_seq_one_letter_code
_entity_poly.pdbx_strand_id
1 'polypeptide(L)'
;WKENPVEFDSVFNESRYTWSWGSPDILPMFSKGASGGHVTISCYPSGLEDFAGSDKTVLDSWVFDQVKAFFASASTNVTLDQALREDKLVFFLHLLGIDTHGHTNKPHSQAYLNNIRLVDEGIRDIVTLIEEFYNHDNQTSYVMTADHGMTDWGSHGAGHAHETLTPFVAWGRGVRGPVLSHSCGSYTDSFCEEWNLQSVKRYDVEQADIAPLMAFLIGIPLPVNSVGILPIDVLNATDADKAQALLANAEQILAQFQVKMNQIKERTISATFRPF
;
A
#
# COMPACT_ATOMS: atom_id res chain seq x y z
N TRP A 1 -3.64 17.18 6.12
CA TRP A 1 -3.66 16.04 7.08
C TRP A 1 -3.23 16.50 8.46
N LYS A 2 -3.71 15.88 9.56
CA LYS A 2 -3.15 16.11 10.91
C LYS A 2 -2.30 14.89 11.29
N GLU A 3 -1.04 15.13 11.62
CA GLU A 3 -0.10 14.10 12.04
C GLU A 3 -0.68 13.24 13.17
N ASN A 4 -0.69 11.91 13.02
CA ASN A 4 -1.14 11.00 14.08
C ASN A 4 -0.14 11.05 15.24
N PRO A 5 -0.54 11.46 16.46
CA PRO A 5 0.39 11.64 17.57
C PRO A 5 0.88 10.32 18.20
N VAL A 6 0.41 9.17 17.72
CA VAL A 6 0.70 7.85 18.29
C VAL A 6 1.74 7.14 17.42
N GLU A 7 2.85 6.70 18.03
CA GLU A 7 3.78 5.77 17.39
C GLU A 7 3.03 4.50 16.97
N PHE A 8 3.13 4.14 15.70
CA PHE A 8 2.38 3.03 15.11
C PHE A 8 3.36 2.11 14.39
N ASP A 9 3.31 0.83 14.73
CA ASP A 9 4.10 -0.20 14.06
C ASP A 9 3.51 -0.55 12.69
N SER A 10 4.36 -0.65 11.67
CA SER A 10 3.95 -0.86 10.29
C SER A 10 4.84 -1.90 9.61
N VAL A 11 4.43 -2.33 8.42
CA VAL A 11 5.24 -3.22 7.56
C VAL A 11 6.64 -2.65 7.34
N PHE A 12 6.80 -1.32 7.34
CA PHE A 12 8.08 -0.67 7.09
C PHE A 12 9.02 -0.75 8.30
N ASN A 13 8.47 -0.81 9.51
CA ASN A 13 9.24 -0.97 10.75
C ASN A 13 9.81 -2.38 10.86
N GLU A 14 9.02 -3.38 10.46
CA GLU A 14 9.35 -4.81 10.51
C GLU A 14 10.15 -5.30 9.29
N SER A 15 10.26 -4.48 8.24
CA SER A 15 11.10 -4.79 7.07
C SER A 15 12.58 -4.61 7.38
N ARG A 16 13.46 -5.19 6.54
CA ARG A 16 14.91 -5.01 6.71
C ARG A 16 15.35 -3.61 6.28
N TYR A 17 14.84 -3.16 5.14
CA TYR A 17 15.01 -1.79 4.66
C TYR A 17 13.74 -1.34 3.97
N THR A 18 13.39 -0.08 4.18
CA THR A 18 12.34 0.61 3.43
C THR A 18 12.93 1.86 2.78
N TRP A 19 12.71 2.02 1.48
CA TRP A 19 12.93 3.30 0.80
C TRP A 19 11.59 3.80 0.28
N SER A 20 11.29 5.06 0.58
CA SER A 20 10.00 5.65 0.28
C SER A 20 10.12 7.03 -0.36
N TRP A 21 9.23 7.32 -1.31
CA TRP A 21 9.22 8.54 -2.10
C TRP A 21 7.80 9.12 -2.24
N GLY A 22 7.65 10.44 -2.08
CA GLY A 22 6.35 11.09 -2.23
C GLY A 22 6.14 12.28 -1.30
N SER A 23 4.93 12.38 -0.73
CA SER A 23 4.46 13.57 -0.03
C SER A 23 5.12 13.75 1.35
N PRO A 24 5.59 14.97 1.70
CA PRO A 24 6.03 15.31 3.05
C PRO A 24 4.90 15.25 4.09
N ASP A 25 3.62 15.21 3.69
CA ASP A 25 2.50 15.07 4.62
C ASP A 25 2.24 13.60 5.04
N ILE A 26 2.71 12.63 4.25
CA ILE A 26 2.40 11.20 4.43
C ILE A 26 3.60 10.41 4.93
N LEU A 27 4.75 10.54 4.25
CA LEU A 27 5.93 9.73 4.51
C LEU A 27 6.45 9.82 5.96
N PRO A 28 6.47 10.99 6.63
CA PRO A 28 6.91 11.08 8.01
C PRO A 28 6.10 10.23 8.99
N MET A 29 4.86 9.87 8.65
CA MET A 29 4.02 9.01 9.50
C MET A 29 4.63 7.61 9.68
N PHE A 30 5.44 7.14 8.71
CA PHE A 30 6.05 5.81 8.78
C PHE A 30 7.48 5.81 9.29
N SER A 31 8.20 6.93 9.20
CA SER A 31 9.56 7.03 9.75
C SER A 31 9.56 7.35 11.25
N LYS A 32 8.51 8.03 11.73
CA LYS A 32 8.33 8.38 13.14
C LYS A 32 7.96 7.12 13.94
N GLY A 33 8.96 6.51 14.57
CA GLY A 33 8.84 5.25 15.31
C GLY A 33 9.64 4.09 14.68
N ALA A 34 10.20 4.27 13.49
CA ALA A 34 11.13 3.32 12.91
C ALA A 34 12.47 3.36 13.67
N SER A 35 12.73 2.33 14.48
CA SER A 35 13.99 2.20 15.22
C SER A 35 15.10 1.70 14.31
N GLY A 36 16.26 2.37 14.27
CA GLY A 36 17.48 1.80 13.66
C GLY A 36 17.88 2.33 12.28
N GLY A 37 17.21 3.35 11.75
CA GLY A 37 17.65 4.06 10.54
C GLY A 37 17.50 3.28 9.23
N HIS A 38 16.71 2.22 9.22
CA HIS A 38 16.44 1.38 8.05
C HIS A 38 15.22 1.80 7.22
N VAL A 39 14.42 2.74 7.72
CA VAL A 39 13.33 3.39 6.97
C VAL A 39 13.80 4.75 6.48
N THR A 40 14.00 4.86 5.17
CA THR A 40 14.42 6.09 4.49
C THR A 40 13.24 6.74 3.79
N ILE A 41 13.05 8.03 4.02
CA ILE A 41 12.05 8.86 3.35
C ILE A 41 12.72 9.89 2.44
N SER A 42 12.18 10.07 1.24
CA SER A 42 12.57 11.12 0.31
C SER A 42 11.32 11.85 -0.14
N CYS A 43 11.20 13.11 0.27
CA CYS A 43 10.02 13.92 -0.02
C CYS A 43 10.38 15.02 -1.02
N TYR A 44 9.46 15.33 -1.93
CA TYR A 44 9.57 16.59 -2.67
C TYR A 44 9.37 17.79 -1.72
N PRO A 45 9.87 18.98 -2.09
CA PRO A 45 9.57 20.20 -1.33
C PRO A 45 8.07 20.43 -1.21
N SER A 46 7.57 20.77 -0.03
CA SER A 46 6.15 21.02 0.22
C SER A 46 5.54 22.10 -0.68
N GLY A 47 6.35 23.05 -1.16
CA GLY A 47 5.91 24.06 -2.13
C GLY A 47 5.50 23.48 -3.50
N LEU A 48 5.87 22.24 -3.84
CA LEU A 48 5.39 21.58 -5.05
C LEU A 48 3.94 21.09 -4.92
N GLU A 49 3.43 20.90 -3.69
CA GLU A 49 2.03 20.53 -3.45
C GLU A 49 1.07 21.72 -3.60
N ASP A 50 1.58 22.95 -3.77
CA ASP A 50 0.74 24.13 -3.88
C ASP A 50 -0.27 23.98 -5.03
N PHE A 51 -1.55 23.93 -4.66
CA PHE A 51 -2.70 23.78 -5.56
C PHE A 51 -2.78 24.87 -6.64
N ALA A 52 -2.04 25.98 -6.52
CA ALA A 52 -2.02 27.07 -7.51
C ALA A 52 -1.30 26.76 -8.83
N GLY A 53 -0.37 25.79 -8.88
CA GLY A 53 0.30 25.39 -10.13
C GLY A 53 -0.62 24.61 -11.09
N SER A 54 -0.55 24.82 -12.40
CA SER A 54 -1.48 24.19 -13.36
C SER A 54 -1.20 22.71 -13.65
N ASP A 55 0.01 22.22 -13.40
CA ASP A 55 0.42 20.85 -13.70
C ASP A 55 0.81 20.11 -12.42
N LYS A 56 0.02 19.10 -12.02
CA LYS A 56 0.27 18.29 -10.82
C LYS A 56 0.99 16.98 -11.11
N THR A 57 1.17 16.65 -12.39
CA THR A 57 1.91 15.46 -12.81
C THR A 57 3.39 15.51 -12.39
N VAL A 58 3.90 16.70 -12.09
CA VAL A 58 5.25 16.91 -11.54
C VAL A 58 5.49 16.15 -10.24
N LEU A 59 4.46 15.95 -9.42
CA LEU A 59 4.57 15.23 -8.14
C LEU A 59 4.90 13.75 -8.37
N ASP A 60 4.15 13.11 -9.27
CA ASP A 60 4.32 11.70 -9.60
C ASP A 60 5.59 11.49 -10.43
N SER A 61 5.89 12.40 -11.36
CA SER A 61 7.12 12.40 -12.14
C SER A 61 8.35 12.49 -11.23
N TRP A 62 8.31 13.35 -10.23
CA TRP A 62 9.39 13.46 -9.24
C TRP A 62 9.62 12.12 -8.53
N VAL A 63 8.55 11.43 -8.09
CA VAL A 63 8.66 10.13 -7.43
C VAL A 63 9.34 9.12 -8.36
N PHE A 64 8.88 8.99 -9.60
CA PHE A 64 9.48 8.07 -10.57
C PHE A 64 10.94 8.40 -10.87
N ASP A 65 11.28 9.69 -11.02
CA ASP A 65 12.65 10.14 -11.26
C ASP A 65 13.58 9.84 -10.08
N GLN A 66 13.10 10.01 -8.84
CA GLN A 66 13.88 9.67 -7.65
C GLN A 66 14.13 8.18 -7.53
N VAL A 67 13.14 7.33 -7.86
CA VAL A 67 13.33 5.87 -7.87
C VAL A 67 14.35 5.48 -8.94
N LYS A 68 14.24 6.03 -10.16
CA LYS A 68 15.21 5.80 -11.24
C LYS A 68 16.63 6.22 -10.83
N ALA A 69 16.78 7.41 -10.24
CA ALA A 69 18.06 7.91 -9.75
C ALA A 69 18.64 7.06 -8.61
N PHE A 70 17.79 6.58 -7.69
CA PHE A 70 18.18 5.73 -6.59
C PHE A 70 18.78 4.41 -7.07
N PHE A 71 18.09 3.67 -7.95
CA PHE A 71 18.62 2.43 -8.53
C PHE A 71 19.87 2.68 -9.39
N ALA A 72 19.92 3.79 -10.14
CA ALA A 72 21.13 4.16 -10.88
C ALA A 72 22.33 4.40 -9.95
N SER A 73 22.12 5.01 -8.78
CA SER A 73 23.18 5.29 -7.82
C SER A 73 23.81 4.03 -7.22
N ALA A 74 23.05 2.93 -7.13
CA ALA A 74 23.55 1.63 -6.65
C ALA A 74 24.74 1.12 -7.48
N SER A 75 24.80 1.44 -8.78
CA SER A 75 25.91 1.05 -9.67
C SER A 75 27.29 1.61 -9.23
N THR A 76 27.31 2.67 -8.42
CA THR A 76 28.54 3.32 -7.93
C THR A 76 28.64 3.36 -6.41
N ASN A 77 27.57 3.01 -5.69
CA ASN A 77 27.52 2.95 -4.24
C ASN A 77 27.43 1.49 -3.78
N VAL A 78 28.59 0.90 -3.47
CA VAL A 78 28.71 -0.52 -3.07
C VAL A 78 27.86 -0.85 -1.85
N THR A 79 27.78 0.05 -0.86
CA THR A 79 26.96 -0.18 0.34
C THR A 79 25.48 -0.25 -0.01
N LEU A 80 25.02 0.62 -0.91
CA LEU A 80 23.64 0.61 -1.37
C LEU A 80 23.33 -0.62 -2.22
N ASP A 81 24.20 -0.97 -3.16
CA ASP A 81 24.02 -2.20 -3.96
C ASP A 81 23.91 -3.43 -3.06
N GLN A 82 24.78 -3.55 -2.05
CA GLN A 82 24.70 -4.63 -1.06
C GLN A 82 23.37 -4.63 -0.31
N ALA A 83 22.91 -3.47 0.18
CA ALA A 83 21.63 -3.37 0.88
C ALA A 83 20.44 -3.74 -0.04
N LEU A 84 20.51 -3.44 -1.33
CA LEU A 84 19.50 -3.82 -2.32
C LEU A 84 19.52 -5.31 -2.68
N ARG A 85 20.56 -6.08 -2.32
CA ARG A 85 20.59 -7.54 -2.53
C ARG A 85 20.16 -8.35 -1.31
N GLU A 86 19.78 -7.68 -0.23
CA GLU A 86 19.25 -8.33 0.96
C GLU A 86 17.78 -8.76 0.79
N ASP A 87 17.24 -9.50 1.75
CA ASP A 87 15.83 -9.88 1.80
C ASP A 87 14.96 -8.84 2.51
N LYS A 88 13.63 -8.98 2.40
CA LYS A 88 12.64 -8.21 3.18
C LYS A 88 12.70 -6.71 2.94
N LEU A 89 12.91 -6.33 1.68
CA LEU A 89 12.98 -4.94 1.23
C LEU A 89 11.57 -4.42 0.89
N VAL A 90 11.33 -3.14 1.17
CA VAL A 90 10.12 -2.44 0.77
C VAL A 90 10.47 -1.17 -0.02
N PHE A 91 9.87 -1.02 -1.19
CA PHE A 91 9.88 0.22 -1.96
C PHE A 91 8.48 0.81 -1.93
N PHE A 92 8.31 1.99 -1.33
CA PHE A 92 7.01 2.63 -1.18
C PHE A 92 6.93 3.93 -2.00
N LEU A 93 6.06 3.95 -3.00
CA LEU A 93 5.86 5.10 -3.88
C LEU A 93 4.48 5.69 -3.59
N HIS A 94 4.46 6.92 -3.08
CA HIS A 94 3.22 7.66 -2.82
C HIS A 94 2.99 8.70 -3.91
N LEU A 95 1.97 8.45 -4.76
CA LEU A 95 1.67 9.22 -5.96
C LEU A 95 0.47 10.15 -5.73
N LEU A 96 0.75 11.43 -5.44
CA LEU A 96 -0.25 12.44 -5.02
C LEU A 96 -0.89 13.21 -6.20
N GLY A 97 -0.31 13.16 -7.40
CA GLY A 97 -0.73 14.03 -8.51
C GLY A 97 -2.20 13.86 -8.90
N ILE A 98 -2.69 12.62 -8.90
CA ILE A 98 -4.09 12.29 -9.21
C ILE A 98 -5.06 12.91 -8.20
N ASP A 99 -4.82 12.77 -6.88
CA ASP A 99 -5.65 13.40 -5.84
C ASP A 99 -5.69 14.93 -6.02
N THR A 100 -4.53 15.53 -6.25
CA THR A 100 -4.39 16.99 -6.42
C THR A 100 -5.18 17.49 -7.64
N HIS A 101 -5.14 16.76 -8.76
CA HIS A 101 -5.99 17.06 -9.92
C HIS A 101 -7.47 16.78 -9.65
N GLY A 102 -7.80 15.78 -8.83
CA GLY A 102 -9.17 15.49 -8.40
C GLY A 102 -9.80 16.68 -7.69
N HIS A 103 -9.10 17.27 -6.72
CA HIS A 103 -9.57 18.47 -6.00
C HIS A 103 -9.69 19.69 -6.92
N THR A 104 -8.65 19.96 -7.72
CA THR A 104 -8.53 21.22 -8.49
C THR A 104 -9.29 21.21 -9.81
N ASN A 105 -9.24 20.11 -10.55
CA ASN A 105 -9.79 19.99 -11.91
C ASN A 105 -11.01 19.08 -12.02
N LYS A 106 -11.32 18.32 -10.95
CA LYS A 106 -12.41 17.34 -10.86
C LYS A 106 -12.11 16.02 -11.55
N PRO A 107 -12.67 14.90 -11.04
CA PRO A 107 -12.69 13.64 -11.78
C PRO A 107 -13.29 13.85 -13.17
N HIS A 108 -12.79 13.11 -14.16
CA HIS A 108 -13.12 13.23 -15.60
C HIS A 108 -12.52 14.41 -16.35
N SER A 109 -11.81 15.34 -15.69
CA SER A 109 -11.05 16.36 -16.42
C SER A 109 -9.92 15.76 -17.24
N GLN A 110 -9.54 16.42 -18.34
CA GLN A 110 -8.43 15.98 -19.17
C GLN A 110 -7.11 15.94 -18.38
N ALA A 111 -6.92 16.85 -17.43
CA ALA A 111 -5.76 16.88 -16.55
C ALA A 111 -5.69 15.62 -15.67
N TYR A 112 -6.81 15.25 -15.02
CA TYR A 112 -6.92 14.03 -14.23
C TYR A 112 -6.65 12.76 -15.05
N LEU A 113 -7.27 12.65 -16.24
CA LEU A 113 -7.09 11.51 -17.13
C LEU A 113 -5.67 11.41 -17.70
N ASN A 114 -5.04 12.55 -18.00
CA ASN A 114 -3.64 12.58 -18.43
C ASN A 114 -2.69 12.16 -17.30
N ASN A 115 -2.98 12.55 -16.05
CA ASN A 115 -2.20 12.11 -14.91
C ASN A 115 -2.34 10.60 -14.67
N ILE A 116 -3.55 10.02 -14.83
CA ILE A 116 -3.72 8.56 -14.79
C ILE A 116 -2.82 7.88 -15.83
N ARG A 117 -2.80 8.38 -17.07
CA ARG A 117 -1.92 7.84 -18.13
C ARG A 117 -0.45 7.94 -17.75
N LEU A 118 -0.02 9.08 -17.20
CA LEU A 118 1.36 9.27 -16.75
C LEU A 118 1.74 8.28 -15.64
N VAL A 119 0.84 8.05 -14.68
CA VAL A 119 1.05 7.06 -13.61
C VAL A 119 1.11 5.64 -14.16
N ASP A 120 0.24 5.27 -15.10
CA ASP A 120 0.26 3.96 -15.77
C ASP A 120 1.60 3.72 -16.49
N GLU A 121 2.07 4.70 -17.28
CA GLU A 121 3.36 4.64 -17.96
C GLU A 121 4.53 4.58 -16.97
N GLY A 122 4.48 5.37 -15.90
CA GLY A 122 5.49 5.38 -14.85
C GLY A 122 5.57 4.07 -14.07
N ILE A 123 4.43 3.44 -13.74
CA ILE A 123 4.39 2.12 -13.11
C ILE A 123 5.07 1.09 -14.02
N ARG A 124 4.75 1.08 -15.32
CA ARG A 124 5.41 0.18 -16.28
C ARG A 124 6.93 0.38 -16.31
N ASP A 125 7.40 1.63 -16.30
CA ASP A 125 8.83 1.95 -16.28
C ASP A 125 9.51 1.46 -15.00
N ILE A 126 8.90 1.69 -13.83
CA ILE A 126 9.45 1.26 -12.53
C ILE A 126 9.47 -0.26 -12.39
N VAL A 127 8.40 -0.94 -12.83
CA VAL A 127 8.37 -2.41 -12.87
C VAL A 127 9.52 -2.93 -13.74
N THR A 128 9.67 -2.38 -14.94
CA THR A 128 10.75 -2.77 -15.87
C THR A 128 12.13 -2.55 -15.24
N LEU A 129 12.36 -1.37 -14.65
CA LEU A 129 13.61 -1.04 -13.96
C LEU A 129 13.94 -2.03 -12.84
N ILE A 130 12.97 -2.35 -11.98
CA ILE A 130 13.16 -3.27 -10.86
C ILE A 130 13.46 -4.67 -11.37
N GLU A 131 12.67 -5.16 -12.33
CA GLU A 131 12.86 -6.48 -12.93
C GLU A 131 14.23 -6.61 -13.61
N GLU A 132 14.68 -5.60 -14.36
CA GLU A 132 16.02 -5.56 -14.95
C GLU A 132 17.13 -5.51 -13.88
N PHE A 133 16.96 -4.69 -12.84
CA PHE A 133 17.95 -4.56 -11.77
C PHE A 133 18.18 -5.87 -11.01
N TYR A 134 17.13 -6.68 -10.83
CA TYR A 134 17.20 -8.02 -10.23
C TYR A 134 17.37 -9.14 -11.26
N ASN A 135 17.68 -8.82 -12.51
CA ASN A 135 17.90 -9.79 -13.58
C ASN A 135 16.75 -10.80 -13.72
N HIS A 136 15.52 -10.32 -13.60
CA HIS A 136 14.28 -11.08 -13.75
C HIS A 136 14.25 -12.37 -12.87
N ASP A 137 14.70 -12.26 -11.62
CA ASP A 137 14.76 -13.39 -10.67
C ASP A 137 13.37 -13.89 -10.20
N ASN A 138 12.30 -13.18 -10.59
CA ASN A 138 10.91 -13.44 -10.21
C ASN A 138 10.72 -13.51 -8.68
N GLN A 139 11.49 -12.74 -7.90
CA GLN A 139 11.36 -12.65 -6.44
C GLN A 139 10.60 -11.40 -5.98
N THR A 140 10.37 -10.42 -6.86
CA THR A 140 9.62 -9.21 -6.52
C THR A 140 8.11 -9.46 -6.49
N SER A 141 7.44 -8.87 -5.50
CA SER A 141 5.99 -8.78 -5.43
C SER A 141 5.58 -7.32 -5.57
N TYR A 142 4.48 -7.06 -6.26
CA TYR A 142 3.94 -5.72 -6.47
C TYR A 142 2.55 -5.65 -5.89
N VAL A 143 2.26 -4.56 -5.16
CA VAL A 143 0.96 -4.25 -4.60
C VAL A 143 0.63 -2.80 -4.94
N MET A 144 -0.42 -2.60 -5.74
CA MET A 144 -0.93 -1.30 -6.13
C MET A 144 -2.33 -1.12 -5.53
N THR A 145 -2.54 0.00 -4.84
CA THR A 145 -3.85 0.39 -4.33
C THR A 145 -3.93 1.91 -4.18
N ALA A 146 -5.06 2.40 -3.69
CA ALA A 146 -5.26 3.79 -3.25
C ALA A 146 -5.75 3.80 -1.81
N ASP A 147 -5.53 4.91 -1.12
CA ASP A 147 -6.02 5.18 0.23
C ASP A 147 -7.51 5.60 0.23
N HIS A 148 -7.95 6.30 -0.82
CA HIS A 148 -9.35 6.64 -1.03
C HIS A 148 -9.70 6.84 -2.51
N GLY A 149 -11.00 6.94 -2.76
CA GLY A 149 -11.56 7.43 -4.02
C GLY A 149 -11.91 8.92 -3.97
N MET A 150 -12.70 9.41 -4.92
CA MET A 150 -13.03 10.83 -5.06
C MET A 150 -14.46 11.02 -5.57
N THR A 151 -15.19 11.98 -5.00
CA THR A 151 -16.50 12.43 -5.52
C THR A 151 -16.34 13.16 -6.85
N ASP A 152 -17.37 13.19 -7.70
CA ASP A 152 -17.37 13.98 -8.96
C ASP A 152 -17.10 15.48 -8.75
N TRP A 153 -17.37 15.99 -7.54
CA TRP A 153 -17.10 17.37 -7.15
C TRP A 153 -15.67 17.58 -6.64
N GLY A 154 -14.81 16.56 -6.73
CA GLY A 154 -13.40 16.65 -6.34
C GLY A 154 -13.25 16.83 -4.84
N SER A 155 -13.89 15.97 -4.07
CA SER A 155 -13.81 15.93 -2.61
C SER A 155 -13.85 14.48 -2.11
N HIS A 156 -13.33 14.23 -0.91
CA HIS A 156 -13.38 12.95 -0.22
C HIS A 156 -13.44 13.17 1.32
N GLY A 157 -13.79 12.12 2.08
CA GLY A 157 -13.90 12.10 3.55
C GLY A 157 -15.32 11.93 4.13
N ALA A 158 -16.36 11.80 3.30
CA ALA A 158 -17.76 11.63 3.73
C ALA A 158 -18.21 10.15 3.84
N GLY A 159 -17.37 9.21 3.41
CA GLY A 159 -17.59 7.76 3.58
C GLY A 159 -18.48 7.11 2.53
N HIS A 160 -18.77 7.78 1.41
CA HIS A 160 -19.50 7.19 0.30
C HIS A 160 -18.67 6.12 -0.42
N ALA A 161 -19.34 5.24 -1.17
CA ALA A 161 -18.69 4.15 -1.91
C ALA A 161 -17.61 4.67 -2.88
N HIS A 162 -17.86 5.78 -3.57
CA HIS A 162 -16.88 6.39 -4.48
C HIS A 162 -15.67 7.01 -3.77
N GLU A 163 -15.70 7.13 -2.43
CA GLU A 163 -14.58 7.60 -1.61
C GLU A 163 -13.86 6.45 -0.90
N THR A 164 -14.53 5.32 -0.69
CA THR A 164 -14.04 4.22 0.17
C THR A 164 -13.65 2.98 -0.61
N LEU A 165 -14.23 2.76 -1.79
CA LEU A 165 -13.82 1.71 -2.71
C LEU A 165 -12.56 2.16 -3.46
N THR A 166 -11.49 1.39 -3.31
CA THR A 166 -10.20 1.66 -3.94
C THR A 166 -9.80 0.50 -4.85
N PRO A 167 -9.07 0.75 -5.95
CA PRO A 167 -8.53 -0.33 -6.74
C PRO A 167 -7.52 -1.12 -5.91
N PHE A 168 -7.45 -2.43 -6.15
CA PHE A 168 -6.43 -3.30 -5.59
C PHE A 168 -5.94 -4.24 -6.69
N VAL A 169 -4.64 -4.18 -6.98
CA VAL A 169 -3.98 -5.05 -7.94
C VAL A 169 -2.68 -5.54 -7.32
N ALA A 170 -2.48 -6.85 -7.29
CA ALA A 170 -1.25 -7.47 -6.82
C ALA A 170 -0.76 -8.50 -7.84
N TRP A 171 0.56 -8.59 -8.01
CA TRP A 171 1.20 -9.57 -8.89
C TRP A 171 2.65 -9.85 -8.46
N GLY A 172 3.31 -10.79 -9.15
CA GLY A 172 4.69 -11.19 -8.86
C GLY A 172 4.77 -12.38 -7.90
N ARG A 173 5.88 -12.48 -7.17
CA ARG A 173 6.17 -13.60 -6.27
C ARG A 173 5.09 -13.73 -5.19
N GLY A 174 4.72 -14.97 -4.83
CA GLY A 174 3.77 -15.21 -3.74
C GLY A 174 2.31 -14.77 -4.00
N VAL A 175 2.03 -14.06 -5.08
CA VAL A 175 0.68 -13.67 -5.49
C VAL A 175 0.13 -14.66 -6.52
N ARG A 176 -1.13 -15.05 -6.37
CA ARG A 176 -1.81 -15.96 -7.29
C ARG A 176 -2.21 -15.24 -8.56
N GLY A 177 -2.02 -15.90 -9.70
CA GLY A 177 -2.57 -15.44 -10.98
C GLY A 177 -4.09 -15.43 -11.04
N PRO A 178 -4.68 -14.86 -12.10
CA PRO A 178 -6.13 -14.76 -12.26
C PRO A 178 -6.80 -16.13 -12.33
N VAL A 179 -7.93 -16.28 -11.63
CA VAL A 179 -8.76 -17.49 -11.70
C VAL A 179 -9.84 -17.27 -12.74
N LEU A 180 -9.74 -17.99 -13.85
CA LEU A 180 -10.77 -17.99 -14.90
C LEU A 180 -12.07 -18.59 -14.37
N SER A 181 -13.18 -17.92 -14.65
CA SER A 181 -14.52 -18.31 -14.19
C SER A 181 -15.57 -17.88 -15.20
N HIS A 182 -16.72 -18.57 -15.22
CA HIS A 182 -17.87 -18.17 -16.03
C HIS A 182 -18.57 -16.90 -15.51
N SER A 183 -18.30 -16.51 -14.26
CA SER A 183 -18.74 -15.24 -13.67
C SER A 183 -17.66 -14.68 -12.74
N CYS A 184 -17.63 -13.35 -12.60
CA CYS A 184 -16.69 -12.69 -11.69
C CYS A 184 -17.04 -12.85 -10.20
N GLY A 185 -18.19 -13.44 -9.87
CA GLY A 185 -18.69 -13.63 -8.52
C GLY A 185 -20.16 -13.21 -8.38
N SER A 186 -20.65 -13.13 -7.14
CA SER A 186 -22.00 -12.69 -6.81
C SER A 186 -22.00 -11.23 -6.34
N TYR A 187 -21.53 -10.34 -7.20
CA TYR A 187 -21.49 -8.89 -6.96
C TYR A 187 -22.73 -8.22 -7.58
N THR A 188 -23.24 -7.17 -6.93
CA THR A 188 -24.42 -6.43 -7.39
C THR A 188 -24.08 -5.16 -8.17
N ASP A 189 -22.79 -4.78 -8.21
CA ASP A 189 -22.28 -3.64 -8.98
C ASP A 189 -21.93 -4.01 -10.43
N SER A 190 -21.56 -3.01 -11.22
CA SER A 190 -21.21 -3.12 -12.64
C SER A 190 -19.70 -3.20 -12.91
N PHE A 191 -18.84 -3.23 -11.89
CA PHE A 191 -17.39 -3.05 -12.09
C PHE A 191 -16.77 -4.12 -12.99
N CYS A 192 -17.17 -5.38 -12.84
CA CYS A 192 -16.66 -6.45 -13.70
C CYS A 192 -16.98 -6.23 -15.18
N GLU A 193 -18.14 -5.63 -15.48
CA GLU A 193 -18.54 -5.32 -16.85
C GLU A 193 -17.77 -4.11 -17.38
N GLU A 194 -17.75 -3.03 -16.60
CA GLU A 194 -17.05 -1.78 -16.95
C GLU A 194 -15.55 -2.00 -17.19
N TRP A 195 -14.92 -2.91 -16.44
CA TRP A 195 -13.50 -3.22 -16.55
C TRP A 195 -13.19 -4.36 -17.51
N ASN A 196 -14.21 -4.96 -18.15
CA ASN A 196 -14.08 -6.13 -19.02
C ASN A 196 -13.41 -7.34 -18.34
N LEU A 197 -13.73 -7.59 -17.06
CA LEU A 197 -13.18 -8.67 -16.23
C LEU A 197 -14.21 -9.76 -15.88
N GLN A 198 -15.30 -9.88 -16.65
CA GLN A 198 -16.39 -10.82 -16.36
C GLN A 198 -15.94 -12.30 -16.35
N SER A 199 -14.84 -12.62 -17.02
CA SER A 199 -14.26 -13.97 -17.13
C SER A 199 -13.23 -14.30 -16.05
N VAL A 200 -12.97 -13.37 -15.12
CA VAL A 200 -12.01 -13.53 -14.02
C VAL A 200 -12.74 -13.38 -12.69
N LYS A 201 -12.49 -14.27 -11.75
CA LYS A 201 -13.07 -14.18 -10.41
C LYS A 201 -12.51 -12.96 -9.67
N ARG A 202 -13.39 -12.08 -9.20
CA ARG A 202 -13.09 -10.92 -8.36
C ARG A 202 -12.92 -11.35 -6.91
N TYR A 203 -12.01 -10.67 -6.23
CA TYR A 203 -11.76 -10.80 -4.79
C TYR A 203 -11.65 -9.38 -4.23
N ASP A 204 -12.53 -9.07 -3.27
CA ASP A 204 -12.45 -7.82 -2.53
C ASP A 204 -11.69 -8.08 -1.23
N VAL A 205 -10.87 -7.12 -0.83
CA VAL A 205 -10.09 -7.13 0.41
C VAL A 205 -10.35 -5.83 1.15
N GLU A 206 -10.29 -5.85 2.48
CA GLU A 206 -10.39 -4.62 3.26
C GLU A 206 -9.05 -3.87 3.20
N GLN A 207 -9.06 -2.54 3.29
CA GLN A 207 -7.80 -1.76 3.25
C GLN A 207 -6.83 -2.17 4.37
N ALA A 208 -7.36 -2.58 5.53
CA ALA A 208 -6.56 -3.08 6.64
C ALA A 208 -5.80 -4.37 6.31
N ASP A 209 -6.27 -5.15 5.33
CA ASP A 209 -5.72 -6.46 4.93
C ASP A 209 -4.44 -6.32 4.09
N ILE A 210 -4.13 -5.10 3.61
CA ILE A 210 -2.90 -4.84 2.85
C ILE A 210 -1.65 -5.02 3.70
N ALA A 211 -1.69 -4.62 4.98
CA ALA A 211 -0.57 -4.80 5.89
C ALA A 211 -0.20 -6.28 6.13
N PRO A 212 -1.13 -7.18 6.51
CA PRO A 212 -0.80 -8.59 6.66
C PRO A 212 -0.45 -9.25 5.31
N LEU A 213 -1.04 -8.83 4.19
CA LEU A 213 -0.65 -9.29 2.86
C LEU A 213 0.82 -8.97 2.57
N MET A 214 1.23 -7.71 2.71
CA MET A 214 2.62 -7.29 2.46
C MET A 214 3.59 -8.03 3.39
N ALA A 215 3.27 -8.12 4.68
CA ALA A 215 4.10 -8.83 5.65
C ALA A 215 4.31 -10.31 5.29
N PHE A 216 3.25 -10.99 4.83
CA PHE A 216 3.33 -12.36 4.34
C PHE A 216 4.21 -12.48 3.09
N LEU A 217 4.01 -11.59 2.10
CA LEU A 217 4.73 -11.65 0.81
C LEU A 217 6.25 -11.54 0.98
N ILE A 218 6.72 -10.71 1.92
CA ILE A 218 8.16 -10.53 2.17
C ILE A 218 8.68 -11.36 3.36
N GLY A 219 7.83 -12.12 4.04
CA GLY A 219 8.23 -13.03 5.12
C GLY A 219 8.72 -12.33 6.39
N ILE A 220 8.02 -11.29 6.81
CA ILE A 220 8.28 -10.56 8.07
C ILE A 220 7.15 -10.79 9.09
N PRO A 221 7.38 -10.49 10.39
CA PRO A 221 6.32 -10.47 11.38
C PRO A 221 5.15 -9.56 10.98
N LEU A 222 3.95 -9.92 11.40
CA LEU A 222 2.78 -9.06 11.24
C LEU A 222 2.93 -7.83 12.13
N PRO A 223 2.71 -6.60 11.62
CA PRO A 223 2.82 -5.40 12.43
C PRO A 223 1.92 -5.49 13.66
N VAL A 224 2.45 -5.12 14.83
CA VAL A 224 1.77 -5.32 16.12
C VAL A 224 0.46 -4.56 16.20
N ASN A 225 0.26 -3.53 15.39
CA ASN A 225 -0.97 -2.74 15.30
C ASN A 225 -1.89 -3.13 14.13
N SER A 226 -1.53 -4.14 13.33
CA SER A 226 -2.38 -4.66 12.25
C SER A 226 -3.68 -5.26 12.79
N VAL A 227 -4.82 -4.89 12.20
CA VAL A 227 -6.14 -5.48 12.49
C VAL A 227 -6.71 -6.22 11.28
N GLY A 228 -5.97 -6.23 10.17
CA GLY A 228 -6.39 -6.85 8.92
C GLY A 228 -6.35 -8.36 8.98
N ILE A 229 -7.15 -8.97 8.11
CA ILE A 229 -7.23 -10.41 7.89
C ILE A 229 -6.38 -10.73 6.67
N LEU A 230 -5.48 -11.72 6.77
CA LEU A 230 -4.65 -12.13 5.65
C LEU A 230 -5.54 -12.62 4.46
N PRO A 231 -5.49 -11.98 3.28
CA PRO A 231 -6.38 -12.34 2.17
C PRO A 231 -5.85 -13.58 1.42
N ILE A 232 -6.04 -14.77 2.00
CA ILE A 232 -5.46 -16.03 1.50
C ILE A 232 -5.84 -16.41 0.06
N ASP A 233 -6.95 -15.87 -0.44
CA ASP A 233 -7.37 -16.06 -1.82
C ASP A 233 -6.42 -15.40 -2.82
N VAL A 234 -5.71 -14.33 -2.45
CA VAL A 234 -4.78 -13.66 -3.37
C VAL A 234 -3.38 -14.31 -3.35
N LEU A 235 -3.14 -15.28 -2.46
CA LEU A 235 -1.83 -15.88 -2.25
C LEU A 235 -1.60 -17.14 -3.11
N ASN A 236 -0.43 -17.18 -3.75
CA ASN A 236 0.14 -18.38 -4.35
C ASN A 236 1.03 -19.11 -3.33
N ALA A 237 0.38 -19.83 -2.42
CA ALA A 237 1.01 -20.58 -1.35
C ALA A 237 0.27 -21.91 -1.13
N THR A 238 0.92 -22.88 -0.49
CA THR A 238 0.28 -24.15 -0.17
C THR A 238 -0.80 -23.96 0.90
N ASP A 239 -1.77 -24.88 0.98
CA ASP A 239 -2.80 -24.83 2.03
C ASP A 239 -2.20 -24.89 3.44
N ALA A 240 -1.06 -25.58 3.60
CA ALA A 240 -0.32 -25.64 4.87
C ALA A 240 0.27 -24.27 5.24
N ASP A 241 0.92 -23.59 4.30
CA ASP A 241 1.48 -22.25 4.52
C ASP A 241 0.36 -21.24 4.81
N LYS A 242 -0.74 -21.31 4.07
CA LYS A 242 -1.93 -20.47 4.29
C LYS A 242 -2.53 -20.70 5.67
N ALA A 243 -2.67 -21.95 6.10
CA ALA A 243 -3.18 -22.29 7.42
C ALA A 243 -2.28 -21.78 8.55
N GLN A 244 -0.96 -21.92 8.39
CA GLN A 244 0.01 -21.42 9.37
C GLN A 244 0.00 -19.89 9.45
N ALA A 245 -0.06 -19.21 8.30
CA ALA A 245 -0.11 -17.75 8.26
C ALA A 245 -1.43 -17.18 8.82
N LEU A 246 -2.56 -17.84 8.55
CA LEU A 246 -3.84 -17.50 9.17
C LEU A 246 -3.82 -17.69 10.69
N LEU A 247 -3.18 -18.76 11.18
CA LEU A 247 -3.02 -18.96 12.61
C LEU A 247 -2.21 -17.82 13.24
N ALA A 248 -1.07 -17.45 12.65
CA ALA A 248 -0.25 -16.35 13.13
C ALA A 248 -1.01 -15.00 13.11
N ASN A 249 -1.81 -14.75 12.07
CA ASN A 249 -2.66 -13.57 11.97
C ASN A 249 -3.75 -13.56 13.05
N ALA A 250 -4.42 -14.69 13.29
CA ALA A 250 -5.41 -14.81 14.36
C ALA A 250 -4.79 -14.62 15.76
N GLU A 251 -3.61 -15.19 16.01
CA GLU A 251 -2.87 -15.01 17.27
C GLU A 251 -2.47 -13.55 17.50
N GLN A 252 -2.02 -12.85 16.46
CA GLN A 252 -1.66 -11.43 16.53
C GLN A 252 -2.88 -10.55 16.86
N ILE A 253 -4.02 -10.77 16.19
CA ILE A 253 -5.28 -10.06 16.48
C ILE A 253 -5.76 -10.38 17.91
N LEU A 254 -5.67 -11.65 18.33
CA LEU A 254 -6.04 -12.06 19.68
C LEU A 254 -5.18 -11.36 20.74
N ALA A 255 -3.86 -11.26 20.52
CA ALA A 255 -2.97 -10.56 21.42
C ALA A 255 -3.35 -9.08 21.57
N GLN A 256 -3.67 -8.39 20.47
CA GLN A 256 -4.17 -7.02 20.53
C GLN A 256 -5.47 -6.90 21.30
N PHE A 257 -6.42 -7.81 21.05
CA PHE A 257 -7.69 -7.84 21.76
C PHE A 257 -7.47 -7.98 23.27
N GLN A 258 -6.59 -8.89 23.69
CA GLN A 258 -6.27 -9.09 25.11
C GLN A 258 -5.66 -7.83 25.75
N VAL A 259 -4.74 -7.15 25.06
CA VAL A 259 -4.14 -5.90 25.55
C VAL A 259 -5.21 -4.80 25.68
N LYS A 260 -6.03 -4.59 24.64
CA LYS A 260 -7.11 -3.57 24.66
C LYS A 260 -8.16 -3.89 25.73
N MET A 261 -8.54 -5.15 25.87
CA MET A 261 -9.47 -5.61 26.90
C MET A 261 -8.94 -5.30 28.30
N ASN A 262 -7.66 -5.58 28.57
CA ASN A 262 -7.03 -5.26 29.85
C ASN A 262 -6.99 -3.75 30.12
N GLN A 263 -6.65 -2.94 29.11
CA GLN A 263 -6.67 -1.47 29.23
C GLN A 263 -8.08 -0.93 29.54
N ILE A 264 -9.13 -1.47 28.89
CA ILE A 264 -10.52 -1.08 29.18
C ILE A 264 -10.90 -1.51 30.60
N LYS A 265 -10.50 -2.70 31.02
CA LYS A 265 -10.77 -3.22 32.36
C LYS A 265 -10.14 -2.34 33.45
N GLU A 266 -8.90 -1.89 33.26
CA GLU A 266 -8.20 -0.99 34.20
C GLU A 266 -8.85 0.40 34.29
N ARG A 267 -9.48 0.87 33.21
CA ARG A 267 -10.13 2.18 33.13
C ARG A 267 -11.62 2.16 33.48
N THR A 268 -12.18 0.97 33.72
CA THR A 268 -13.60 0.78 34.05
C THR A 268 -13.72 0.35 35.51
N ILE A 269 -14.82 0.71 36.17
CA ILE A 269 -15.13 0.19 37.51
C ILE A 269 -15.27 -1.34 37.40
N SER A 270 -14.49 -2.09 38.18
CA SER A 270 -14.42 -3.57 38.05
C SER A 270 -15.79 -4.26 38.14
N ALA A 271 -16.77 -3.67 38.81
CA ALA A 271 -18.13 -4.21 38.93
C ALA A 271 -19.01 -4.03 37.67
N THR A 272 -18.63 -3.13 36.77
CA THR A 272 -19.39 -2.82 35.54
C THR A 272 -18.69 -3.33 34.28
N PHE A 273 -17.42 -3.76 34.38
CA PHE A 273 -16.72 -4.36 33.26
C PHE A 273 -17.37 -5.70 32.88
N ARG A 274 -17.70 -5.85 31.60
CA ARG A 274 -18.09 -7.12 31.00
C ARG A 274 -17.21 -7.36 29.78
N PRO A 275 -16.50 -8.49 29.69
CA PRO A 275 -15.89 -8.89 28.42
C PRO A 275 -17.01 -9.13 27.40
N PHE A 276 -16.72 -8.81 26.13
CA PHE A 276 -17.61 -9.10 25.00
C PHE A 276 -17.76 -10.61 24.80
#